data_AF-A0A918A427-F1
#
_entry.id   AF-A0A918A427-F1
#
_cell.length_a   1.000
_cell.length_b   1.000
_cell.length_c   1.000
_cell.angle_alpha   90.00
_cell.angle_beta   90.00
_cell.angle_gamma   90.00
#
_symmetry.space_group_name_H-M   'P 1'
#
loop_
_entity.id
_entity.type
_entity.pdbx_description
1 polymer ?
#
loop_
_entity_poly.entity_id
_entity_poly.type
_entity_poly.pdbx_seq_one_letter_code
_entity_poly.pdbx_strand_id
1 'polypeptide(L)'
;MTKHTITRQTSTILGDGYGCSCGTRLVHRMAAELHAAEQQLCSACLGTVEEEVAPGVARECSACAGTGRRREQLIWQLAHAEAEQVITMTLVRGVVADFDGPFHLSEIADTVRDGLGLPGGRLPVGPRVRDLLLELQANGEIAMLSAPDELLDATANVVLYRDPQWQRTGTLGL
;
A
#
# COMPACT_ATOMS: atom_id res chain seq x y z
N MET A 1 -30.34 -10.43 -5.01
CA MET A 1 -28.98 -10.60 -4.44
C MET A 1 -29.00 -10.01 -3.05
N THR A 2 -28.64 -10.78 -2.03
CA THR A 2 -28.59 -10.28 -0.65
C THR A 2 -27.39 -9.35 -0.51
N LYS A 3 -27.57 -8.14 0.02
CA LYS A 3 -26.46 -7.22 0.29
C LYS A 3 -25.69 -7.77 1.50
N HIS A 4 -24.42 -8.10 1.32
CA HIS A 4 -23.52 -8.51 2.40
C HIS A 4 -22.71 -7.29 2.87
N THR A 5 -22.84 -6.95 4.14
CA THR A 5 -22.05 -5.93 4.81
C THR A 5 -21.63 -6.52 6.14
N ILE A 6 -20.32 -6.67 6.31
CA ILE A 6 -19.74 -7.26 7.51
C ILE A 6 -19.24 -6.13 8.39
N THR A 7 -19.75 -6.06 9.60
CA THR A 7 -19.37 -5.04 10.59
C THR A 7 -18.76 -5.71 11.82
N ARG A 8 -17.78 -5.03 12.41
CA ARG A 8 -17.28 -5.41 13.73
C ARG A 8 -18.39 -5.14 14.74
N GLN A 9 -18.68 -6.13 15.57
CA GLN A 9 -19.61 -6.02 16.67
C GLN A 9 -18.82 -5.89 17.96
N THR A 10 -18.73 -4.67 18.46
CA THR A 10 -18.08 -4.39 19.75
C THR A 10 -19.04 -4.80 20.87
N SER A 11 -18.95 -6.06 21.31
CA SER A 11 -19.61 -6.53 22.52
C SER A 11 -18.61 -6.51 23.67
N THR A 12 -18.88 -5.71 24.69
CA THR A 12 -18.01 -5.54 25.87
C THR A 12 -17.86 -6.79 26.75
N ILE A 13 -18.59 -7.88 26.46
CA ILE A 13 -18.66 -9.06 27.35
C ILE A 13 -18.18 -10.36 26.68
N LEU A 14 -18.20 -10.47 25.34
CA LEU A 14 -17.93 -11.74 24.63
C LEU A 14 -16.73 -11.71 23.66
N GLY A 15 -15.91 -10.66 23.72
CA GLY A 15 -14.81 -10.44 22.78
C GLY A 15 -15.27 -9.83 21.46
N ASP A 16 -14.31 -9.39 20.65
CA ASP A 16 -14.55 -8.79 19.33
C ASP A 16 -15.12 -9.82 18.34
N GLY A 17 -16.40 -9.69 17.99
CA GLY A 17 -17.06 -10.50 16.98
C GLY A 17 -17.37 -9.72 15.71
N TYR A 18 -17.82 -10.41 14.67
CA TYR A 18 -18.28 -9.80 13.43
C TYR A 18 -19.69 -10.28 13.09
N GLY A 19 -20.49 -9.41 12.48
CA GLY A 19 -21.82 -9.75 12.00
C GLY A 19 -21.95 -9.41 10.53
N CYS A 20 -22.60 -10.28 9.76
CA CYS A 20 -22.97 -9.98 8.38
C CYS A 20 -24.47 -9.66 8.32
N SER A 21 -24.86 -8.72 7.45
CA SER A 21 -26.26 -8.40 7.16
C SER A 21 -27.10 -9.57 6.63
N CYS A 22 -26.47 -10.68 6.24
CA CYS A 22 -27.17 -11.94 5.92
C CYS A 22 -27.58 -12.76 7.15
N GLY A 23 -27.25 -12.31 8.37
CA GLY A 23 -27.58 -12.98 9.62
C GLY A 23 -26.50 -13.93 10.15
N THR A 24 -25.42 -14.16 9.39
CA THR A 24 -24.29 -14.98 9.85
C THR A 24 -23.50 -14.27 10.95
N ARG A 25 -23.33 -14.96 12.09
CA ARG A 25 -22.44 -14.55 13.17
C ARG A 25 -21.04 -15.10 12.93
N LEU A 26 -20.05 -14.23 12.97
CA LEU A 26 -18.66 -14.52 12.60
C LEU A 26 -17.81 -14.32 13.86
N VAL A 27 -17.44 -15.43 14.50
CA VAL A 27 -16.93 -15.45 15.88
C VAL A 27 -15.59 -14.73 16.03
N HIS A 28 -14.78 -14.70 14.98
CA HIS A 28 -13.46 -14.07 14.97
C HIS A 28 -13.14 -13.51 13.58
N ARG A 29 -12.07 -12.71 13.50
CA ARG A 29 -11.62 -12.05 12.27
C ARG A 29 -11.45 -13.03 11.09
N MET A 30 -10.77 -14.16 11.29
CA MET A 30 -10.57 -15.17 10.24
C MET A 30 -11.90 -15.71 9.65
N ALA A 31 -12.94 -15.89 10.47
CA ALA A 31 -14.26 -16.33 9.99
C ALA A 31 -14.90 -15.23 9.13
N ALA A 32 -14.73 -13.97 9.53
CA ALA A 32 -15.22 -12.84 8.74
C ALA A 32 -14.50 -12.70 7.40
N GLU A 33 -13.19 -12.91 7.36
CA GLU A 33 -12.39 -12.89 6.13
C GLU A 33 -12.77 -14.01 5.18
N LEU A 34 -12.97 -15.23 5.70
CA LEU A 34 -13.45 -16.37 4.91
C LEU A 34 -14.86 -16.10 4.35
N HIS A 35 -15.76 -15.59 5.19
CA HIS A 35 -17.11 -15.25 4.73
C HIS A 35 -17.07 -14.12 3.68
N ALA A 36 -16.26 -13.08 3.88
CA ALA A 36 -16.06 -12.02 2.89
C ALA A 36 -15.58 -12.62 1.55
N ALA A 37 -14.62 -13.54 1.60
CA ALA A 37 -14.09 -14.24 0.45
C ALA A 37 -15.17 -14.99 -0.34
N GLU A 38 -15.99 -15.77 0.36
CA GLU A 38 -17.11 -16.52 -0.23
C GLU A 38 -18.13 -15.59 -0.91
N GLN A 39 -18.34 -14.40 -0.35
CA GLN A 39 -19.29 -13.40 -0.86
C GLN A 39 -18.69 -12.41 -1.87
N GLN A 40 -17.49 -12.69 -2.40
CA GLN A 40 -16.78 -11.82 -3.36
C GLN A 40 -16.51 -10.40 -2.84
N LEU A 41 -16.40 -10.26 -1.52
CA LEU A 41 -16.00 -9.03 -0.84
C LEU A 41 -14.49 -9.05 -0.57
N CYS A 42 -13.89 -7.88 -0.52
CA CYS A 42 -12.49 -7.71 -0.13
C CYS A 42 -12.29 -8.28 1.28
N SER A 43 -11.34 -9.20 1.46
CA SER A 43 -11.09 -9.80 2.77
C SER A 43 -10.35 -8.86 3.73
N ALA A 44 -9.65 -7.84 3.22
CA ALA A 44 -8.96 -6.87 4.06
C ALA A 44 -9.94 -5.88 4.74
N CYS A 45 -10.86 -5.27 3.99
CA CYS A 45 -11.87 -4.38 4.57
C CYS A 45 -13.20 -5.08 4.85
N LEU A 46 -13.34 -6.39 4.62
CA LEU A 46 -14.60 -7.12 4.78
C LEU A 46 -15.79 -6.51 3.99
N GLY A 47 -15.48 -5.80 2.90
CA GLY A 47 -16.46 -5.09 2.08
C GLY A 47 -16.89 -3.70 2.57
N THR A 48 -16.29 -3.16 3.64
CA THR A 48 -16.61 -1.82 4.17
C THR A 48 -16.05 -0.66 3.35
N VAL A 49 -15.29 -0.91 2.30
CA VAL A 49 -14.52 0.05 1.48
C VAL A 49 -13.42 0.83 2.20
N GLU A 50 -13.48 0.94 3.52
CA GLU A 50 -12.52 1.65 4.37
C GLU A 50 -11.71 0.70 5.26
N GLU A 51 -10.48 1.09 5.58
CA GLU A 51 -9.62 0.47 6.58
C GLU A 51 -9.21 1.50 7.65
N GLU A 52 -9.25 1.11 8.91
CA GLU A 52 -8.76 1.93 10.03
C GLU A 52 -7.26 1.70 10.18
N VAL A 53 -6.46 2.70 9.83
CA VAL A 53 -4.97 2.61 9.84
C VAL A 53 -4.37 3.03 11.18
N ALA A 54 -5.10 3.84 11.93
CA ALA A 54 -4.83 4.23 13.30
C ALA A 54 -6.18 4.50 13.99
N PRO A 55 -6.26 4.43 15.33
CA PRO A 55 -7.51 4.67 16.05
C PRO A 55 -8.18 6.00 15.62
N GLY A 56 -9.39 5.91 15.08
CA GLY A 56 -10.16 7.07 14.60
C GLY A 56 -9.78 7.60 13.21
N VAL A 57 -8.80 6.99 12.55
CA VAL A 57 -8.34 7.38 11.20
C VAL A 57 -8.70 6.28 10.21
N ALA A 58 -9.79 6.50 9.49
CA ALA A 58 -10.20 5.66 8.37
C ALA A 58 -9.67 6.22 7.05
N ARG A 59 -9.27 5.33 6.15
CA ARG A 59 -8.97 5.65 4.75
C ARG A 59 -9.60 4.62 3.82
N GLU A 60 -9.67 4.93 2.53
CA GLU A 60 -10.03 3.93 1.53
C GLU A 60 -9.10 2.71 1.61
N CYS A 61 -9.69 1.52 1.54
CA CYS A 61 -8.94 0.28 1.65
C CYS A 61 -7.98 0.14 0.47
N SER A 62 -6.69 0.21 0.77
CA SER A 62 -5.61 0.10 -0.20
C SER A 62 -5.59 -1.26 -0.90
N ALA A 63 -5.96 -2.33 -0.19
CA ALA A 63 -5.98 -3.68 -0.74
C ALA A 63 -7.01 -3.90 -1.84
N CYS A 64 -8.05 -3.06 -1.96
CA CYS A 64 -9.07 -3.18 -3.00
C CYS A 64 -9.39 -1.85 -3.70
N ALA A 65 -8.51 -0.85 -3.55
CA ALA A 65 -8.71 0.51 -4.02
C ALA A 65 -10.12 1.06 -3.71
N GLY A 66 -10.56 0.92 -2.45
CA GLY A 66 -11.84 1.46 -2.00
C GLY A 66 -13.09 0.80 -2.59
N THR A 67 -12.96 -0.27 -3.40
CA THR A 67 -14.15 -0.90 -4.02
C THR A 67 -14.90 -1.83 -3.08
N GLY A 68 -14.23 -2.33 -2.03
CA GLY A 68 -14.77 -3.35 -1.13
C GLY A 68 -14.91 -4.73 -1.78
N ARG A 69 -14.34 -4.94 -2.97
CA ARG A 69 -14.55 -6.15 -3.77
C ARG A 69 -13.32 -7.04 -3.84
N ARG A 70 -13.57 -8.35 -3.90
CA ARG A 70 -12.52 -9.37 -3.97
C ARG A 70 -11.78 -9.37 -5.30
N ARG A 71 -12.49 -9.13 -6.41
CA ARG A 71 -11.88 -9.15 -7.75
C ARG A 71 -10.76 -8.11 -7.84
N GLU A 72 -11.03 -6.89 -7.44
CA GLU A 72 -10.10 -5.77 -7.43
C GLU A 72 -8.95 -6.05 -6.46
N GLN A 73 -9.23 -6.67 -5.31
CA GLN A 73 -8.19 -7.16 -4.40
C GLN A 73 -7.24 -8.15 -5.08
N LEU A 74 -7.77 -9.16 -5.77
CA LEU A 74 -6.95 -10.17 -6.46
C LEU A 74 -6.16 -9.56 -7.63
N ILE A 75 -6.76 -8.65 -8.38
CA ILE A 75 -6.06 -7.92 -9.46
C ILE A 75 -4.88 -7.13 -8.89
N TRP A 76 -5.09 -6.42 -7.78
CA TRP A 76 -4.03 -5.68 -7.12
C TRP A 76 -2.92 -6.59 -6.58
N GLN A 77 -3.28 -7.70 -5.94
CA GLN A 77 -2.31 -8.68 -5.44
C GLN A 77 -1.48 -9.29 -6.58
N LEU A 78 -2.12 -9.65 -7.70
CA LEU A 78 -1.41 -10.18 -8.86
C LEU A 78 -0.46 -9.13 -9.46
N ALA A 79 -0.92 -7.88 -9.59
CA ALA A 79 -0.08 -6.80 -10.09
C ALA A 79 1.09 -6.50 -9.14
N HIS A 80 0.91 -6.63 -7.83
CA HIS A 80 1.99 -6.47 -6.86
C HIS A 80 3.02 -7.60 -6.97
N ALA A 81 2.58 -8.86 -6.99
CA ALA A 81 3.46 -10.01 -7.15
C ALA A 81 4.24 -9.96 -8.48
N GLU A 82 3.60 -9.50 -9.56
CA GLU A 82 4.28 -9.31 -10.83
C GLU A 82 5.30 -8.16 -10.78
N ALA A 83 4.96 -7.05 -10.11
CA ALA A 83 5.89 -5.94 -9.91
C ALA A 83 7.13 -6.37 -9.13
N GLU A 84 6.99 -7.25 -8.12
CA GLU A 84 8.14 -7.78 -7.37
C GLU A 84 9.11 -8.59 -8.25
N GLN A 85 8.58 -9.31 -9.24
CA GLN A 85 9.39 -10.12 -10.16
C GLN A 85 10.10 -9.28 -11.22
N VAL A 86 9.43 -8.24 -11.73
CA VAL A 86 9.95 -7.42 -12.84
C VAL A 86 10.78 -6.23 -12.34
N ILE A 87 10.33 -5.57 -11.28
CA ILE A 87 11.00 -4.40 -10.68
C ILE A 87 11.84 -4.89 -9.50
N THR A 88 13.09 -5.25 -9.83
CA THR A 88 14.05 -5.83 -8.90
C THR A 88 14.94 -4.76 -8.26
N MET A 89 15.59 -5.12 -7.15
CA MET A 89 16.59 -4.26 -6.52
C MET A 89 17.72 -3.89 -7.48
N THR A 90 18.21 -4.85 -8.27
CA THR A 90 19.28 -4.60 -9.26
C THR A 90 18.86 -3.58 -10.30
N LEU A 91 17.62 -3.65 -10.79
CA LEU A 91 17.07 -2.67 -11.73
C LEU A 91 17.05 -1.26 -11.11
N VAL A 92 16.46 -1.13 -9.92
CA VAL A 92 16.33 0.17 -9.24
C VAL A 92 17.70 0.75 -8.88
N ARG A 93 18.63 -0.08 -8.39
CA ARG A 93 20.01 0.36 -8.14
C ARG A 93 20.70 0.85 -9.40
N GLY A 94 20.48 0.18 -10.54
CA GLY A 94 20.98 0.63 -11.85
C GLY A 94 20.45 1.99 -12.24
N VAL A 95 19.14 2.20 -12.13
CA VAL A 95 18.51 3.51 -12.41
C VAL A 95 19.07 4.60 -11.49
N VAL A 96 19.13 4.34 -10.18
CA VAL A 96 19.68 5.29 -9.19
C VAL A 96 21.14 5.65 -9.47
N ALA A 97 21.93 4.74 -10.05
CA ALA A 97 23.33 4.99 -10.37
C ALA A 97 23.53 6.08 -11.44
N ASP A 98 22.52 6.33 -12.27
CA ASP A 98 22.55 7.36 -13.31
C ASP A 98 22.22 8.77 -12.77
N PHE A 99 21.83 8.89 -11.49
CA PHE A 99 21.53 10.17 -10.83
C PHE A 99 22.74 10.67 -10.03
N ASP A 100 23.40 11.72 -10.52
CA ASP A 100 24.55 12.36 -9.84
C ASP A 100 24.17 13.32 -8.71
N GLY A 101 22.90 13.76 -8.67
CA GLY A 101 22.37 14.65 -7.63
C GLY A 101 21.19 14.04 -6.87
N PRO A 102 20.49 14.87 -6.07
CA PRO A 102 19.21 14.50 -5.46
C PRO A 102 18.20 14.04 -6.50
N PHE A 103 17.37 13.06 -6.14
CA PHE A 103 16.30 12.52 -6.98
C PHE A 103 15.03 12.25 -6.15
N HIS A 104 13.89 12.36 -6.80
CA HIS A 104 12.57 12.12 -6.24
C HIS A 104 12.08 10.68 -6.50
N LEU A 105 11.13 10.20 -5.68
CA LEU A 105 10.46 8.91 -5.91
C LEU A 105 9.83 8.87 -7.31
N SER A 106 9.14 9.95 -7.70
CA SER A 106 8.46 10.07 -8.99
C SER A 106 9.43 9.89 -10.16
N GLU A 107 10.60 10.53 -10.11
CA GLU A 107 11.62 10.46 -11.18
C GLU A 107 12.14 9.03 -11.36
N ILE A 108 12.43 8.32 -10.27
CA ILE A 108 12.86 6.91 -10.34
C ILE A 108 11.71 6.03 -10.84
N ALA A 109 10.49 6.25 -10.36
CA ALA A 109 9.33 5.47 -10.78
C ALA A 109 9.00 5.66 -12.27
N ASP A 110 9.13 6.87 -12.78
CA ASP A 110 8.92 7.20 -14.20
C ASP A 110 10.03 6.58 -15.05
N THR A 111 11.29 6.70 -14.63
CA THR A 111 12.43 6.09 -15.34
C THR A 111 12.31 4.57 -15.41
N VAL A 112 11.91 3.91 -14.32
CA VAL A 112 11.64 2.47 -14.31
C VAL A 112 10.47 2.11 -15.22
N ARG A 113 9.39 2.89 -15.21
CA ARG A 113 8.22 2.65 -16.07
C ARG A 113 8.60 2.74 -17.55
N ASP A 114 9.33 3.79 -17.92
CA ASP A 114 9.78 4.04 -19.28
C ASP A 114 10.77 2.97 -19.75
N GLY A 115 11.73 2.60 -18.90
CA GLY A 115 12.70 1.52 -19.18
C GLY A 115 12.05 0.15 -19.40
N LEU A 116 10.90 -0.11 -18.77
CA LEU A 116 10.12 -1.33 -18.95
C LEU A 116 9.05 -1.22 -20.05
N GLY A 117 8.90 -0.06 -20.69
CA GLY A 117 7.88 0.19 -21.71
C GLY A 117 6.44 0.00 -21.23
N LEU A 118 6.18 0.27 -19.94
CA LEU A 118 4.88 0.01 -19.32
C LEU A 118 3.91 1.19 -19.58
N PRO A 119 2.67 0.94 -20.02
CA PRO A 119 1.68 2.02 -20.14
C PRO A 119 1.28 2.57 -18.76
N GLY A 120 0.80 3.81 -18.73
CA GLY A 120 0.28 4.41 -17.50
C GLY A 120 -0.79 3.53 -16.83
N GLY A 121 -0.71 3.37 -15.51
CA GLY A 121 -1.60 2.52 -14.73
C GLY A 121 -1.26 1.01 -14.74
N ARG A 122 -0.23 0.58 -15.48
CA ARG A 122 0.26 -0.80 -15.45
C ARG A 122 1.27 -0.99 -14.32
N LEU A 123 0.97 -1.97 -13.46
CA LEU A 123 1.75 -2.33 -12.26
C LEU A 123 1.83 -1.21 -11.21
N PRO A 124 1.93 -1.54 -9.91
CA PRO A 124 2.19 -0.58 -8.85
C PRO A 124 3.68 -0.15 -8.85
N VAL A 125 4.15 0.48 -9.94
CA VAL A 125 5.56 0.89 -10.10
C VAL A 125 6.01 1.79 -8.95
N GLY A 126 5.27 2.87 -8.67
CA GLY A 126 5.60 3.82 -7.60
C GLY A 126 5.73 3.16 -6.22
N PRO A 127 4.71 2.43 -5.73
CA PRO A 127 4.82 1.70 -4.47
C PRO A 127 6.00 0.74 -4.43
N ARG A 128 6.24 -0.05 -5.49
CA ARG A 128 7.34 -1.01 -5.53
C ARG A 128 8.71 -0.32 -5.50
N VAL A 129 8.88 0.75 -6.28
CA VAL A 129 10.11 1.55 -6.28
C VAL A 129 10.36 2.17 -4.91
N ARG A 130 9.34 2.75 -4.28
CA ARG A 130 9.45 3.29 -2.92
C ARG A 130 9.97 2.25 -1.94
N ASP A 131 9.40 1.06 -1.95
CA ASP A 131 9.78 0.01 -1.01
C ASP A 131 11.26 -0.41 -1.22
N LEU A 132 11.73 -0.46 -2.46
CA LEU A 132 13.13 -0.73 -2.78
C LEU A 132 14.08 0.44 -2.42
N LEU A 133 13.65 1.69 -2.60
CA LEU A 133 14.42 2.86 -2.16
C LEU A 133 14.59 2.89 -0.63
N LEU A 134 13.54 2.54 0.11
CA LEU A 134 13.61 2.41 1.57
C LEU A 134 14.60 1.31 1.99
N GLU A 135 14.67 0.20 1.25
CA GLU A 135 15.65 -0.85 1.49
C GLU A 135 17.09 -0.39 1.17
N LEU A 136 17.30 0.31 0.05
CA LEU A 136 18.60 0.94 -0.27
C LEU A 136 19.04 1.93 0.82
N GLN A 137 18.10 2.70 1.37
CA GLN A 137 18.36 3.61 2.48
C GLN A 137 18.74 2.84 3.75
N ALA A 138 18.03 1.76 4.09
CA ALA A 138 18.35 0.92 5.23
C ALA A 138 19.74 0.28 5.12
N ASN A 139 20.20 0.01 3.88
CA ASN A 139 21.54 -0.48 3.57
C ASN A 139 22.61 0.64 3.50
N GLY A 140 22.23 1.91 3.68
CA GLY A 140 23.13 3.06 3.64
C GLY A 140 23.62 3.47 2.25
N GLU A 141 23.04 2.90 1.18
CA GLU A 141 23.44 3.19 -0.21
C GLU A 141 22.96 4.59 -0.65
N ILE A 142 21.81 5.01 -0.11
CA ILE A 142 21.21 6.33 -0.33
C ILE A 142 20.81 6.95 1.01
N ALA A 143 20.71 8.27 1.07
CA ALA A 143 20.20 9.00 2.22
C ALA A 143 18.98 9.82 1.81
N MET A 144 17.96 9.85 2.66
CA MET A 144 16.79 10.72 2.48
C MET A 144 17.17 12.15 2.84
N LEU A 145 16.95 13.08 1.92
CA LEU A 145 17.28 14.51 2.09
C LEU A 145 16.10 15.32 2.60
N SER A 146 14.93 15.10 2.03
CA SER A 146 13.70 15.72 2.48
C SER A 146 12.54 14.80 2.18
N ALA A 147 11.70 14.59 3.17
CA ALA A 147 10.36 14.07 2.96
C ALA A 147 9.47 15.31 2.84
N PRO A 148 8.77 15.57 1.72
CA PRO A 148 7.90 16.74 1.65
C PRO A 148 6.81 16.60 2.71
N ASP A 149 6.79 17.54 3.65
CA ASP A 149 5.88 17.58 4.78
C ASP A 149 4.52 18.11 4.32
N GLU A 150 3.57 17.21 4.12
CA GLU A 150 2.17 17.53 4.42
C GLU A 150 1.76 16.71 5.65
N LEU A 151 1.71 17.37 6.80
CA LEU A 151 0.96 16.91 7.97
C LEU A 151 -0.52 16.92 7.59
N LEU A 152 -1.09 15.74 7.32
CA LEU A 152 -2.53 15.63 7.05
C LEU A 152 -3.36 15.87 8.31
N ASP A 153 -2.78 15.53 9.46
CA ASP A 153 -3.45 15.55 10.74
C ASP A 153 -2.43 15.80 11.85
N ALA A 154 -2.48 16.99 12.45
CA ALA A 154 -1.64 17.40 13.58
C ALA A 154 -1.90 16.58 14.86
N THR A 155 -3.03 15.87 14.93
CA THR A 155 -3.44 15.07 16.08
C THR A 155 -3.01 13.61 15.96
N ALA A 156 -2.80 13.09 14.74
CA ALA A 156 -2.46 11.69 14.48
C ALA A 156 -0.99 11.46 14.06
N ASN A 157 -0.17 12.52 13.95
CA ASN A 157 1.20 12.44 13.42
C ASN A 157 1.29 11.68 12.08
N VAL A 158 0.27 11.82 11.23
CA VAL A 158 0.23 11.18 9.91
C VAL A 158 0.85 12.14 8.89
N VAL A 159 2.06 11.81 8.45
CA VAL A 159 2.78 12.53 7.39
C VAL A 159 2.51 11.84 6.05
N LEU A 160 1.95 12.56 5.08
CA LEU A 160 1.81 12.07 3.71
C LEU A 160 3.05 12.48 2.91
N TYR A 161 3.97 11.54 2.70
CA TYR A 161 5.13 11.79 1.85
C TYR A 161 4.69 11.79 0.39
N ARG A 162 4.42 12.98 -0.16
CA ARG A 162 3.91 13.08 -1.55
C ARG A 162 4.96 12.70 -2.59
N ASP A 163 6.24 12.98 -2.34
CA ASP A 163 7.34 12.62 -3.24
C ASP A 163 8.71 12.79 -2.56
N PRO A 164 9.12 11.86 -1.67
CA PRO A 164 10.37 11.98 -0.94
C PRO A 164 11.59 12.10 -1.87
N GLN A 165 12.60 12.81 -1.38
CA GLN A 165 13.85 13.06 -2.08
C GLN A 165 14.99 12.31 -1.40
N TRP A 166 15.81 11.63 -2.20
CA TRP A 166 17.02 10.94 -1.76
C TRP A 166 18.24 11.39 -2.56
N GLN A 167 19.42 11.03 -2.08
CA GLN A 167 20.67 11.15 -2.80
C GLN A 167 21.57 9.95 -2.50
N ARG A 168 22.41 9.55 -3.46
CA ARG A 168 23.41 8.50 -3.25
C ARG A 168 24.44 8.92 -2.21
N THR A 169 24.67 8.07 -1.20
CA THR A 169 25.60 8.38 -0.10
C THR A 169 27.01 8.67 -0.60
N GLY A 170 27.49 7.95 -1.62
CA GLY A 170 28.81 8.18 -2.21
C GLY A 170 28.97 9.48 -3.01
N THR A 171 27.87 10.22 -3.24
CA THR A 171 27.88 11.54 -3.92
C THR A 171 27.63 12.70 -2.96
N LEU A 172 27.20 12.40 -1.73
CA LEU A 172 27.26 13.36 -0.64
C LEU A 172 28.76 13.53 -0.38
N GLY A 173 29.33 14.70 -0.64
CA GLY A 173 30.75 14.99 -0.43
C GLY A 173 31.15 15.03 1.07
N LEU A 174 30.82 13.98 1.81
CA LEU A 174 31.08 13.75 3.23
C LEU A 174 32.29 12.83 3.41
#